data_AF-W2VR20-F1
#
_entry.id   AF-W2VR20-F1
#
_cell.length_a   1.000
_cell.length_b   1.000
_cell.length_c   1.000
_cell.angle_alpha   90.00
_cell.angle_beta   90.00
_cell.angle_gamma   90.00
#
_symmetry.space_group_name_H-M   'P 1'
#
loop_
_entity.id
_entity.type
_entity.pdbx_description
1 polymer ?
#
loop_
_entity_poly.entity_id
_entity_poly.type
_entity_poly.pdbx_seq_one_letter_code
_entity_poly.pdbx_strand_id
1 'polypeptide(L)'
;MKQKRDVLLATLGLGTREAARVQKNPHRTLESWREKKENIFAFRGSEKTLSRAPGRPEIIPFKVELIVFMKDKRRESLPLTASIIA
;
A
#
# COMPACT_ATOMS: atom_id res chain seq x y z
N MET A 1 -2.27 0.24 -5.42
CA MET A 1 -2.05 -0.34 -6.77
C MET A 1 -2.51 0.62 -7.85
N LYS A 2 -3.50 1.46 -7.56
CA LYS A 2 -4.01 2.58 -8.34
C LYS A 2 -2.91 3.38 -9.06
N GLN A 3 -1.93 3.93 -8.34
CA GLN A 3 -0.84 4.69 -8.96
C GLN A 3 -0.07 3.89 -10.04
N LYS A 4 0.23 2.60 -9.80
CA LYS A 4 0.92 1.77 -10.80
C LYS A 4 0.03 1.51 -12.02
N ARG A 5 -1.27 1.28 -11.81
CA ARG A 5 -2.26 1.08 -12.89
C ARG A 5 -2.41 2.35 -13.71
N ASP A 6 -2.57 3.50 -13.05
CA ASP A 6 -2.74 4.80 -13.70
C ASP A 6 -1.51 5.14 -14.55
N VAL A 7 -0.29 4.92 -14.03
CA VAL A 7 0.96 5.09 -14.78
C VAL A 7 1.05 4.13 -15.97
N LEU A 8 0.66 2.87 -15.80
CA LEU A 8 0.65 1.89 -16.89
C LEU A 8 -0.38 2.23 -17.97
N LEU A 9 -1.54 2.76 -17.60
CA LEU A 9 -2.57 3.23 -18.53
C LEU A 9 -2.12 4.49 -19.27
N ALA A 10 -1.59 5.48 -18.56
CA ALA A 10 -1.13 6.74 -19.12
C ALA A 10 0.12 6.61 -20.01
N THR A 11 0.78 5.45 -19.99
CA THR A 11 1.98 5.16 -20.81
C THR A 11 1.75 4.05 -21.83
N LEU A 12 0.49 3.63 -22.04
CA LEU A 12 0.12 2.75 -23.15
C LEU A 12 0.51 3.39 -24.48
N GLY A 13 1.19 2.63 -25.34
CA GLY A 13 1.67 3.11 -26.64
C GLY A 13 2.97 3.92 -26.61
N LEU A 14 3.46 4.34 -25.44
CA LEU A 14 4.76 5.01 -25.31
C LEU A 14 5.91 4.02 -25.17
N GLY A 15 7.05 4.35 -25.77
CA GLY A 15 8.32 3.69 -25.46
C GLY A 15 8.70 3.85 -23.98
N THR A 16 9.40 2.89 -23.38
CA THR A 16 9.77 2.91 -21.94
C THR A 16 10.56 4.16 -21.54
N ARG A 17 11.47 4.63 -22.41
CA ARG A 17 12.28 5.84 -22.17
C ARG A 17 11.44 7.11 -22.16
N GLU A 18 10.45 7.20 -23.03
CA GLU A 18 9.53 8.34 -23.12
C GLU A 18 8.54 8.33 -21.95
N ALA A 19 8.01 7.15 -21.62
CA ALA A 19 7.18 6.93 -20.44
C ALA A 19 7.90 7.34 -19.13
N ALA A 20 9.19 7.03 -19.01
CA ALA A 20 10.02 7.43 -17.86
C ALA A 20 10.13 8.95 -17.75
N ARG A 21 10.31 9.65 -18.88
CA ARG A 21 10.39 11.11 -18.94
C ARG A 21 9.06 11.77 -18.55
N VAL A 22 7.94 11.30 -19.10
CA VAL A 22 6.60 11.88 -18.89
C VAL A 22 6.14 11.65 -17.45
N GLN A 23 6.28 10.43 -16.93
CA GLN A 23 5.78 10.05 -15.61
C GLN A 23 6.79 10.27 -14.48
N LYS A 24 8.00 10.75 -14.80
CA LYS A 24 9.12 10.95 -13.85
C LYS A 24 9.45 9.70 -13.03
N ASN A 25 9.18 8.51 -13.57
CA ASN A 25 9.50 7.23 -12.94
C ASN A 25 10.78 6.67 -13.55
N PRO A 26 11.69 6.07 -12.76
CA PRO A 26 12.90 5.45 -13.31
C PRO A 26 12.58 4.38 -14.34
N HIS A 27 13.42 4.28 -15.38
CA HIS A 27 13.24 3.31 -16.47
C HIS A 27 13.09 1.87 -15.97
N ARG A 28 14.04 1.41 -15.14
CA ARG A 28 14.02 0.08 -14.50
C ARG A 28 12.73 -0.20 -13.74
N THR A 29 12.17 0.82 -13.09
CA THR A 29 10.93 0.70 -12.33
C THR A 29 9.74 0.46 -13.28
N LEU A 30 9.62 1.24 -14.35
CA LEU A 30 8.56 1.07 -15.34
C LEU A 30 8.65 -0.27 -16.07
N GLU A 31 9.86 -0.71 -16.40
CA GLU A 31 10.13 -2.00 -17.03
C GLU A 31 9.64 -3.15 -16.13
N SER A 32 10.04 -3.15 -14.86
CA SER A 32 9.58 -4.16 -13.88
C SER A 32 8.05 -4.18 -13.69
N TRP A 33 7.38 -3.03 -13.86
CA TRP A 33 5.93 -2.94 -13.76
C TRP A 33 5.25 -3.43 -15.03
N ARG A 34 5.84 -3.19 -16.21
CA ARG A 34 5.34 -3.72 -17.49
C ARG A 34 5.45 -5.24 -17.53
N GLU A 35 6.56 -5.80 -17.06
CA GLU A 35 6.72 -7.26 -16.91
C GLU A 35 5.64 -7.87 -16.01
N LYS A 36 5.25 -7.17 -14.95
CA LYS A 36 4.24 -7.62 -13.98
C LYS A 36 2.85 -7.04 -14.26
N LYS A 37 2.58 -6.52 -15.45
CA LYS A 37 1.34 -5.82 -15.80
C LYS A 37 0.11 -6.65 -15.45
N GLU A 38 0.06 -7.90 -15.91
CA GLU A 38 -1.08 -8.80 -15.68
C GLU A 38 -1.34 -9.00 -14.19
N ASN A 39 -0.31 -9.28 -13.41
CA ASN A 39 -0.41 -9.42 -11.95
C ASN A 39 -0.89 -8.13 -11.28
N ILE A 40 -0.45 -6.96 -11.76
CA ILE A 40 -0.86 -5.66 -11.23
C ILE A 40 -2.36 -5.41 -11.50
N PHE A 41 -2.86 -5.78 -12.67
CA PHE A 41 -4.27 -5.62 -13.03
C PHE A 41 -5.17 -6.70 -12.42
N ALA A 42 -4.68 -7.94 -12.29
CA ALA A 42 -5.42 -9.06 -11.70
C ALA A 42 -5.60 -8.97 -10.17
N PHE A 43 -4.79 -8.17 -9.48
CA PHE A 43 -4.89 -8.02 -8.02
C PHE A 43 -6.25 -7.46 -7.57
N ARG A 44 -7.05 -8.28 -6.87
CA ARG A 44 -8.35 -7.90 -6.29
C ARG A 44 -8.34 -7.62 -4.78
N GLY A 45 -7.18 -7.71 -4.12
CA GLY A 45 -7.06 -7.43 -2.69
C GLY A 45 -7.26 -5.95 -2.34
N SER A 46 -7.45 -5.66 -1.05
CA SER A 46 -7.53 -4.28 -0.56
C SER A 46 -6.23 -3.51 -0.82
N GLU A 47 -6.34 -2.32 -1.42
CA GLU A 47 -5.16 -1.48 -1.70
C GLU A 47 -4.47 -0.96 -0.44
N LYS A 48 -5.23 -0.82 0.67
CA LYS A 48 -4.70 -0.41 1.98
C LYS A 48 -3.75 -1.45 2.59
N THR A 49 -3.77 -2.67 2.08
CA THR A 49 -2.93 -3.77 2.55
C THR A 49 -1.51 -3.70 1.97
N LEU A 50 -1.31 -2.98 0.86
CA LEU A 50 -0.01 -2.86 0.18
C LEU A 50 0.75 -1.55 0.48
N SER A 51 0.10 -0.49 0.98
CA SER A 51 0.84 0.63 1.61
C SER A 51 1.54 0.18 2.88
N ARG A 52 1.00 -0.88 3.52
CA ARG A 52 1.71 -1.76 4.43
C ARG A 52 2.48 -2.83 3.65
N ALA A 53 3.35 -2.43 2.73
CA ALA A 53 4.50 -3.31 2.49
C ALA A 53 5.14 -3.44 3.88
N PRO A 54 5.20 -4.64 4.49
CA PRO A 54 5.88 -4.75 5.75
C PRO A 54 7.28 -4.24 5.44
N GLY A 55 7.68 -3.15 6.09
CA GLY A 55 9.09 -2.80 6.12
C GLY A 55 9.88 -3.97 6.70
N ARG A 56 11.15 -3.76 6.99
CA ARG A 56 11.85 -4.71 7.84
C ARG A 56 10.99 -4.96 9.10
N PRO A 57 10.60 -6.21 9.41
CA PRO A 57 9.82 -6.46 10.61
C PRO A 57 10.68 -6.02 11.79
N GLU A 58 10.28 -4.94 12.45
CA GLU A 58 10.93 -4.51 13.69
C GLU A 58 10.66 -5.58 14.74
N ILE A 59 11.75 -6.07 15.33
CA ILE A 59 11.68 -7.06 16.41
C ILE A 59 11.36 -6.28 17.68
N ILE A 60 10.07 -6.16 18.00
CA ILE A 60 9.60 -5.67 19.29
C ILE A 60 9.52 -6.88 20.23
N PRO A 61 10.38 -6.97 21.28
CA PRO A 61 10.46 -8.15 22.15
C PRO A 61 9.13 -8.50 22.83
N PHE A 62 8.32 -7.49 23.12
CA PHE A 62 7.04 -7.59 23.83
C PHE A 62 5.83 -7.37 22.89
N LYS A 63 5.97 -7.60 21.58
CA LYS A 63 4.89 -7.34 20.60
C LYS A 63 3.57 -8.03 20.97
N VAL A 64 3.64 -9.23 21.55
CA VAL A 64 2.47 -10.03 21.91
C VAL A 64 1.73 -9.37 23.07
N GLU A 65 2.46 -9.00 24.12
CA GLU A 65 1.94 -8.30 25.31
C GLU A 65 1.31 -6.96 24.93
N LEU A 66 1.99 -6.20 24.06
CA LEU A 66 1.47 -4.92 23.56
C LEU A 66 0.15 -5.09 22.79
N ILE A 67 0.06 -6.10 21.91
CA ILE A 67 -1.16 -6.38 21.15
C ILE A 67 -2.30 -6.79 22.07
N VAL A 68 -2.02 -7.61 23.08
CA VAL A 68 -3.02 -8.02 24.09
C VAL A 68 -3.52 -6.80 24.86
N PHE A 69 -2.61 -5.99 25.41
CA PHE A 69 -2.95 -4.76 26.10
C PHE A 69 -3.83 -3.82 25.24
N MET A 70 -3.46 -3.59 23.97
CA MET A 70 -4.25 -2.75 23.07
C MET A 70 -5.64 -3.33 22.78
N LYS A 71 -5.76 -4.65 22.67
CA LYS A 71 -7.06 -5.33 22.47
C LYS A 71 -7.94 -5.21 23.70
N ASP A 72 -7.36 -5.40 24.88
CA ASP A 72 -8.09 -5.31 26.15
C ASP A 72 -8.57 -3.87 26.35
N LYS A 73 -7.71 -2.87 26.13
CA LYS A 73 -8.12 -1.47 26.17
C LYS A 73 -9.20 -1.11 25.17
N ARG A 74 -9.17 -1.66 23.95
CA ARG A 74 -10.26 -1.45 22.99
C ARG A 74 -11.59 -2.09 23.45
N ARG A 75 -11.55 -3.23 24.14
CA ARG A 75 -12.75 -3.91 24.65
C ARG A 75 -13.35 -3.19 25.86
N GLU A 76 -12.48 -2.66 26.72
CA GLU A 76 -12.85 -1.95 27.95
C GLU A 76 -13.22 -0.48 27.71
N SER A 77 -12.64 0.16 26.69
CA SER A 77 -12.95 1.55 26.36
C SER A 77 -14.35 1.66 25.77
N LEU A 78 -15.15 2.59 26.29
CA LEU A 78 -16.36 3.04 25.60
C LEU A 78 -15.99 3.47 24.17
N PRO A 79 -16.80 3.13 23.15
CA PRO A 79 -16.56 3.60 21.81
C PRO A 79 -16.51 5.13 21.85
N LEU A 80 -15.44 5.72 21.34
CA LEU A 80 -15.33 7.16 21.11
C LEU A 80 -16.33 7.54 19.99
N THR A 81 -17.61 7.60 20.37
CA THR A 81 -18.68 8.16 19.56
C THR A 81 -18.65 9.67 19.74
N ALA A 82 -18.83 10.41 18.66
CA ALA A 82 -18.84 11.89 18.66
C ALA A 82 -19.81 12.48 19.70
N SER A 83 -20.79 11.72 20.17
CA SER A 83 -21.74 12.07 21.22
C SER A 83 -21.16 12.21 22.64
N ILE A 84 -19.96 11.68 22.91
CA ILE A 84 -19.32 11.75 24.24
C ILE A 84 -18.52 13.06 24.41
N ILE A 85 -18.22 13.75 23.31
CA ILE A 85 -17.63 15.10 23.33
C ILE A 85 -18.80 16.09 23.25
N ALA A 86 -19.42 16.37 24.41
CA ALA A 86 -20.42 17.42 24.59
C ALA A 86 -20.00 18.31 25.77
#